data_AF-A4WNX9-F1
#
_entry.id   AF-A4WNX9-F1
#
_cell.length_a   1.000
_cell.length_b   1.000
_cell.length_c   1.000
_cell.angle_alpha   90.00
_cell.angle_beta   90.00
_cell.angle_gamma   90.00
#
_symmetry.space_group_name_H-M   'P 1'
#
loop_
_entity.id
_entity.type
_entity.pdbx_description
1 polymer ?
#
loop_
_entity_poly.entity_id
_entity_poly.type
_entity_poly.pdbx_seq_one_letter_code
_entity_poly.pdbx_strand_id
1 'polypeptide(L)'
;MPLGLQLRLSLLFTAFLYLGPLFAGVGRHPWPVVPAFVALFLLWTMVVRPAQWPRDRAGWRGPGVVVRVAATAAMQTFLVVLLHAIGRGIGSFLPDVTIPLSLPLALALVSIPLSRLALDPERLAFARGYLEEVPKELAVELEGQRADRLVAPFLRLPDDTGEVELMRRLVALAPSLTSAALLDALDRGIEAADGPARAARRALILQATSVATADTCQGRAEPMRALRVAADDRGLLHLLTLRLRDLLEQRPQAEGDCPSIPDLRAAASRATVLDRIGRRRAA
;
A
#
# COMPACT_ATOMS: atom_id res chain seq x y z
N MET A 1 -18.44 -0.60 -0.89
CA MET A 1 -18.20 -0.18 0.52
C MET A 1 -16.92 0.64 0.62
N PRO A 2 -16.87 1.66 1.50
CA PRO A 2 -15.64 2.39 1.80
C PRO A 2 -14.64 1.48 2.54
N LEU A 3 -13.34 1.61 2.23
CA LEU A 3 -12.26 0.76 2.74
C LEU A 3 -12.25 0.66 4.28
N GLY A 4 -12.49 1.79 4.96
CA GLY A 4 -12.55 1.84 6.43
C GLY A 4 -13.69 1.01 7.03
N LEU A 5 -14.81 0.88 6.33
CA LEU A 5 -15.94 0.09 6.79
C LEU A 5 -15.71 -1.42 6.56
N GLN A 6 -15.04 -1.80 5.46
CA GLN A 6 -14.62 -3.18 5.21
C GLN A 6 -13.62 -3.68 6.28
N LEU A 7 -12.66 -2.84 6.66
CA LEU A 7 -11.69 -3.15 7.72
C LEU A 7 -12.38 -3.33 9.09
N ARG A 8 -13.31 -2.43 9.44
CA ARG A 8 -14.07 -2.53 10.70
C ARG A 8 -14.94 -3.79 10.74
N LEU A 9 -15.59 -4.15 9.63
CA LEU A 9 -16.35 -5.39 9.51
C LEU A 9 -15.47 -6.63 9.61
N SER A 10 -14.32 -6.64 8.95
CA SER A 10 -13.33 -7.72 9.08
C SER A 10 -12.90 -7.93 10.53
N LEU A 11 -12.58 -6.84 11.25
CA LEU A 11 -12.22 -6.90 12.67
C LEU A 11 -13.38 -7.41 13.52
N LEU A 12 -14.61 -6.96 13.25
CA LEU A 12 -15.81 -7.40 13.94
C LEU A 12 -16.08 -8.90 13.76
N PHE A 13 -15.98 -9.40 12.53
CA PHE A 13 -16.19 -10.83 12.27
C PHE A 13 -15.08 -11.69 12.86
N THR A 14 -13.83 -11.23 12.79
CA THR A 14 -12.72 -11.90 13.48
C THR A 14 -12.94 -11.91 15.00
N ALA A 15 -13.50 -10.84 15.57
CA ALA A 15 -13.87 -10.80 16.98
C ALA A 15 -14.96 -11.82 17.34
N PHE A 16 -15.96 -12.05 16.47
CA PHE A 16 -16.97 -13.10 16.70
C PHE A 16 -16.36 -14.51 16.77
N LEU A 17 -15.32 -14.79 15.98
CA LEU A 17 -14.59 -16.05 16.06
C LEU A 17 -13.91 -16.22 17.43
N TYR A 18 -13.27 -15.16 17.95
CA TYR A 18 -12.61 -15.17 19.26
C TYR A 18 -13.57 -15.19 20.44
N LEU A 19 -14.75 -14.57 20.29
CA LEU A 19 -15.78 -14.55 21.32
C LEU A 19 -16.39 -15.93 21.58
N GLY A 20 -16.39 -16.83 20.59
CA GLY A 20 -16.86 -18.22 20.75
C GLY A 20 -16.20 -18.96 21.93
N PRO A 21 -14.88 -19.27 21.87
CA PRO A 21 -14.19 -19.97 22.95
C PRO A 21 -14.18 -19.19 24.27
N LEU A 22 -14.16 -17.85 24.21
CA LEU A 22 -14.27 -16.99 25.39
C LEU A 22 -15.62 -17.18 26.10
N PHE A 23 -16.74 -17.08 25.40
CA PHE A 23 -18.08 -17.29 25.98
C PHE A 23 -18.30 -18.74 26.42
N ALA A 24 -17.73 -19.72 25.71
CA ALA A 24 -17.73 -21.10 26.18
C ALA A 24 -16.99 -21.24 27.53
N GLY A 25 -15.90 -20.48 27.73
CA GLY A 25 -15.21 -20.39 29.01
C GLY A 25 -16.05 -19.73 30.09
N VAL A 26 -16.70 -18.60 29.78
CA VAL A 26 -17.61 -17.88 30.70
C VAL A 26 -18.76 -18.77 31.15
N GLY A 27 -19.36 -19.53 30.22
CA GLY A 27 -20.40 -20.53 30.51
C GLY A 27 -19.89 -21.80 31.18
N ARG A 28 -18.60 -21.87 31.57
CA ARG A 28 -17.97 -22.97 32.30
C ARG A 28 -18.09 -24.34 31.58
N HIS A 29 -18.20 -24.35 30.26
CA HIS A 29 -18.26 -25.58 29.45
C HIS A 29 -17.02 -26.44 29.65
N PRO A 30 -17.11 -27.78 29.62
CA PRO A 30 -15.97 -28.64 29.93
C PRO A 30 -14.89 -28.57 28.83
N TRP A 31 -13.63 -28.83 29.18
CA TRP A 31 -12.49 -28.80 28.25
C TRP A 31 -12.65 -29.56 26.92
N PRO A 32 -13.41 -30.67 26.82
CA PRO A 32 -13.65 -31.37 25.55
C PRO A 32 -14.35 -30.54 24.47
N VAL A 33 -14.85 -29.34 24.76
CA VAL A 33 -15.38 -28.42 23.73
C VAL A 33 -14.29 -27.70 22.93
N VAL A 34 -13.07 -27.59 23.48
CA VAL A 34 -11.95 -26.86 22.87
C VAL A 34 -11.59 -27.37 21.47
N PRO A 35 -11.48 -28.68 21.19
CA PRO A 35 -11.18 -29.19 19.85
C PRO A 35 -12.16 -28.72 18.78
N ALA A 36 -13.44 -28.53 19.10
CA ALA A 36 -14.43 -28.02 18.16
C ALA A 36 -14.10 -26.58 17.75
N PHE A 37 -13.72 -25.71 18.70
CA PHE A 37 -13.27 -24.35 18.39
C PHE A 37 -11.95 -24.33 17.63
N VAL A 38 -10.99 -25.22 17.95
CA VAL A 38 -9.75 -25.35 17.17
C VAL A 38 -10.05 -25.71 15.72
N ALA A 39 -10.97 -26.64 15.48
CA ALA A 39 -11.40 -26.99 14.12
C ALA A 39 -12.02 -25.80 13.38
N LEU A 40 -12.85 -24.99 14.06
CA LEU A 40 -13.43 -23.78 13.48
C LEU A 40 -12.37 -22.72 13.14
N PHE A 41 -11.37 -22.53 13.99
CA PHE A 41 -10.26 -21.60 13.72
C PHE A 41 -9.40 -22.09 12.55
N LEU A 42 -9.10 -23.39 12.49
CA LEU A 42 -8.37 -23.96 11.36
C LEU A 42 -9.16 -23.82 10.06
N LEU A 43 -10.45 -24.13 10.08
CA LEU A 43 -11.35 -23.92 8.94
C LEU A 43 -11.36 -22.44 8.53
N TRP A 44 -11.45 -21.52 9.48
CA TRP A 44 -11.37 -20.08 9.21
C TRP A 44 -10.04 -19.71 8.54
N THR A 45 -8.89 -20.19 9.03
CA THR A 45 -7.60 -19.92 8.37
C THR A 45 -7.52 -20.51 6.96
N MET A 46 -8.15 -21.67 6.72
CA MET A 46 -8.25 -22.28 5.40
C MET A 46 -9.10 -21.43 4.45
N VAL A 47 -10.18 -20.87 4.96
CA VAL A 47 -11.07 -19.98 4.22
C VAL A 47 -10.41 -18.62 3.95
N VAL A 48 -9.71 -18.04 4.92
CA VAL A 48 -9.14 -16.69 4.79
C VAL A 48 -7.78 -16.67 4.08
N ARG A 49 -6.98 -17.73 4.22
CA ARG A 49 -5.64 -17.83 3.64
C ARG A 49 -5.52 -19.11 2.78
N PRO A 50 -6.28 -19.25 1.69
CA PRO A 50 -6.29 -20.50 0.91
C PRO A 50 -4.94 -20.84 0.27
N ALA A 51 -4.04 -19.86 0.10
CA ALA A 51 -2.70 -20.06 -0.46
C ALA A 51 -1.73 -20.79 0.49
N GLN A 52 -1.93 -20.71 1.82
CA GLN A 52 -1.02 -21.36 2.77
C GLN A 52 -1.29 -22.88 2.90
N TRP A 53 -2.41 -23.34 2.34
CA TRP A 53 -2.88 -24.72 2.41
C TRP A 53 -2.66 -25.43 1.06
N PRO A 54 -2.14 -26.67 1.05
CA PRO A 54 -1.95 -27.41 -0.19
C PRO A 54 -3.27 -27.75 -0.85
N ARG A 55 -3.35 -27.53 -2.17
CA ARG A 55 -4.52 -27.89 -2.98
C ARG A 55 -4.52 -29.38 -3.35
N ASP A 56 -3.32 -29.95 -3.53
CA ASP A 56 -3.16 -31.33 -3.98
C ASP A 56 -2.71 -32.25 -2.83
N ARG A 57 -3.20 -33.50 -2.85
CA ARG A 57 -2.85 -34.53 -1.86
C ARG A 57 -1.34 -34.77 -1.74
N ALA A 58 -0.60 -34.63 -2.84
CA ALA A 58 0.86 -34.76 -2.84
C ALA A 58 1.55 -33.61 -2.09
N GLY A 59 1.00 -32.39 -2.16
CA GLY A 59 1.55 -31.22 -1.48
C GLY A 59 1.48 -31.29 0.05
N TRP A 60 0.57 -32.09 0.60
CA TRP A 60 0.45 -32.31 2.05
C TRP A 60 1.61 -33.11 2.66
N ARG A 61 2.36 -33.87 1.85
CA ARG A 61 3.50 -34.68 2.31
C ARG A 61 4.83 -33.92 2.28
N GLY A 62 4.85 -32.69 1.79
CA GLY A 62 6.06 -31.87 1.76
C GLY A 62 6.51 -31.51 3.18
N PRO A 63 7.79 -31.71 3.56
CA PRO A 63 8.26 -31.50 4.94
C PRO A 63 8.04 -30.04 5.42
N GLY A 64 8.24 -29.05 4.54
CA GLY A 64 7.98 -27.64 4.88
C GLY A 64 6.51 -27.30 5.08
N VAL A 65 5.61 -28.01 4.39
CA VAL A 65 4.15 -27.83 4.53
C VAL A 65 3.68 -28.40 5.86
N VAL A 66 4.13 -29.61 6.22
CA VAL A 66 3.75 -30.28 7.47
C VAL A 66 4.15 -29.42 8.67
N VAL A 67 5.38 -28.89 8.68
CA VAL A 67 5.85 -28.01 9.75
C VAL A 67 4.99 -26.74 9.85
N ARG A 68 4.67 -26.10 8.72
CA ARG A 68 3.84 -24.89 8.71
C ARG A 68 2.41 -25.16 9.18
N VAL A 69 1.79 -26.25 8.73
CA VAL A 69 0.44 -26.65 9.17
C VAL A 69 0.45 -26.99 10.66
N ALA A 70 1.46 -27.72 11.14
CA ALA A 70 1.61 -28.05 12.54
C ALA A 70 1.80 -26.79 13.41
N ALA A 71 2.66 -25.86 12.98
CA ALA A 71 2.85 -24.58 13.66
C ALA A 71 1.57 -23.74 13.70
N THR A 72 0.83 -23.71 12.58
CA THR A 72 -0.47 -23.03 12.51
C THR A 72 -1.45 -23.68 13.49
N ALA A 73 -1.58 -25.00 13.47
CA ALA A 73 -2.45 -25.75 14.38
C ALA A 73 -2.09 -25.55 15.84
N ALA A 74 -0.79 -25.56 16.18
CA ALA A 74 -0.30 -25.30 17.53
C ALA A 74 -0.66 -23.88 17.99
N MET A 75 -0.44 -22.87 17.15
CA MET A 75 -0.78 -21.48 17.44
C MET A 75 -2.30 -21.29 17.62
N GLN A 76 -3.12 -21.87 16.73
CA GLN A 76 -4.58 -21.81 16.87
C GLN A 76 -5.06 -22.51 18.14
N THR A 77 -4.48 -23.68 18.47
CA THR A 77 -4.80 -24.41 19.69
C THR A 77 -4.46 -23.60 20.92
N PHE A 78 -3.26 -23.03 20.97
CA PHE A 78 -2.83 -22.16 22.07
C PHE A 78 -3.78 -20.98 22.26
N LEU A 79 -4.15 -20.29 21.17
CA LEU A 79 -5.07 -19.15 21.22
C LEU A 79 -6.46 -19.54 21.74
N VAL A 80 -7.03 -20.65 21.25
CA VAL A 80 -8.34 -21.14 21.70
C VAL A 80 -8.30 -21.53 23.17
N VAL A 81 -7.25 -22.24 23.61
CA VAL A 81 -7.06 -22.63 25.02
C VAL A 81 -6.94 -21.39 25.90
N LEU A 82 -6.16 -20.39 25.48
CA LEU A 82 -5.98 -19.15 26.20
C LEU A 82 -7.31 -18.38 26.34
N LEU A 83 -8.05 -18.21 25.25
CA LEU A 83 -9.35 -17.54 25.27
C LEU A 83 -10.35 -18.29 26.16
N HIS A 84 -10.37 -19.61 26.08
CA HIS A 84 -11.24 -20.43 26.93
C HIS A 84 -10.87 -20.32 28.42
N ALA A 85 -9.57 -20.31 28.75
CA ALA A 85 -9.07 -20.14 30.11
C ALA A 85 -9.40 -18.74 30.67
N ILE A 86 -9.20 -17.68 29.88
CA ILE A 86 -9.59 -16.32 30.24
C ILE A 86 -11.10 -16.24 30.48
N GLY A 87 -11.89 -16.82 29.57
CA GLY A 87 -13.34 -16.89 29.70
C GLY A 87 -13.77 -17.57 30.99
N ARG A 88 -13.13 -18.69 31.35
CA ARG A 88 -13.35 -19.37 32.63
C ARG A 88 -13.01 -18.49 33.83
N GLY A 89 -11.89 -17.77 33.78
CA GLY A 89 -11.49 -16.83 34.82
C GLY A 89 -12.50 -15.69 35.01
N ILE A 90 -13.06 -15.17 33.91
CA ILE A 90 -14.14 -14.18 33.97
C ILE A 90 -15.42 -14.82 34.55
N GLY A 91 -15.77 -16.01 34.06
CA GLY A 91 -16.94 -16.76 34.50
C GLY A 91 -16.92 -17.13 35.98
N SER A 92 -15.75 -17.23 36.63
CA SER A 92 -15.69 -17.46 38.09
C SER A 92 -16.12 -16.27 38.94
N PHE A 93 -16.06 -15.05 38.41
CA PHE A 93 -16.50 -13.84 39.12
C PHE A 93 -17.97 -13.48 38.87
N LEU A 94 -18.59 -14.12 37.88
CA LEU A 94 -19.98 -13.90 37.54
C LEU A 94 -20.90 -14.86 38.31
N PRO A 95 -22.17 -14.46 38.56
CA PRO A 95 -23.20 -15.38 39.02
C PRO A 95 -23.39 -16.51 38.00
N ASP A 96 -24.09 -17.57 38.37
CA ASP A 96 -24.22 -18.76 37.52
C ASP A 96 -25.04 -18.43 36.25
N VAL A 97 -24.34 -18.07 35.16
CA VAL A 97 -24.92 -17.75 33.86
C VAL A 97 -24.87 -19.01 32.99
N THR A 98 -26.04 -19.56 32.69
CA THR A 98 -26.18 -20.71 31.80
C THR A 98 -26.16 -20.27 30.33
N ILE A 99 -24.97 -20.26 29.75
CA ILE A 99 -24.81 -20.00 28.31
C ILE A 99 -24.93 -21.35 27.57
N PRO A 100 -25.93 -21.55 26.69
CA PRO A 100 -26.04 -22.79 25.94
C PRO A 100 -24.86 -22.90 24.97
N LEU A 101 -24.25 -24.09 24.83
CA LEU A 101 -23.08 -24.31 23.97
C LEU A 101 -23.34 -23.96 22.49
N SER A 102 -24.59 -24.04 22.05
CA SER A 102 -25.00 -23.67 20.69
C SER A 102 -24.69 -22.21 20.37
N LEU A 103 -24.77 -21.29 21.34
CA LEU A 103 -24.53 -19.86 21.13
C LEU A 103 -23.08 -19.53 20.76
N PRO A 104 -22.05 -19.89 21.56
CA PRO A 104 -20.66 -19.61 21.21
C PRO A 104 -20.22 -20.36 19.95
N LEU A 105 -20.77 -21.56 19.70
CA LEU A 105 -20.49 -22.33 18.50
C LEU A 105 -21.09 -21.67 17.26
N ALA A 106 -22.35 -21.23 17.32
CA ALA A 106 -23.01 -20.50 16.23
C ALA A 106 -22.30 -19.18 15.94
N LEU A 107 -21.87 -18.44 16.98
CA LEU A 107 -21.13 -17.20 16.82
C LEU A 107 -19.81 -17.40 16.06
N ALA A 108 -19.05 -18.42 16.45
CA ALA A 108 -17.81 -18.78 15.78
C ALA A 108 -18.04 -19.29 14.35
N LEU A 109 -19.09 -20.10 14.13
CA LEU A 109 -19.43 -20.65 12.82
C LEU A 109 -19.88 -19.56 11.84
N VAL A 110 -20.76 -18.65 12.28
CA VAL A 110 -21.33 -17.55 11.47
C VAL A 110 -20.26 -16.53 11.09
N SER A 111 -19.19 -16.38 11.89
CA SER A 111 -18.03 -15.57 11.53
C SER A 111 -17.37 -16.01 10.22
N ILE A 112 -17.36 -17.31 9.90
CA ILE A 112 -16.67 -17.87 8.72
C ILE A 112 -17.29 -17.37 7.40
N PRO A 113 -18.60 -17.55 7.13
CA PRO A 113 -19.22 -17.04 5.91
C PRO A 113 -19.31 -15.51 5.90
N LEU A 114 -19.54 -14.86 7.05
CA LEU A 114 -19.58 -13.40 7.14
C LEU A 114 -18.23 -12.77 6.78
N SER A 115 -17.13 -13.39 7.21
CA SER A 115 -15.79 -12.99 6.81
C SER A 115 -15.66 -13.03 5.29
N ARG A 116 -16.13 -14.08 4.61
CA ARG A 116 -16.08 -14.17 3.14
C ARG A 116 -16.98 -13.15 2.43
N LEU A 117 -18.14 -12.81 2.99
CA LEU A 117 -19.05 -11.83 2.40
C LEU A 117 -18.56 -10.39 2.53
N ALA A 118 -17.81 -10.08 3.59
CA ALA A 118 -17.29 -8.73 3.83
C ALA A 118 -15.87 -8.51 3.32
N LEU A 119 -15.10 -9.57 3.13
CA LEU A 119 -13.77 -9.52 2.55
C LEU A 119 -13.88 -9.66 1.02
N ASP A 120 -13.76 -8.56 0.27
CA ASP A 120 -13.42 -8.61 -1.17
C ASP A 120 -12.01 -9.21 -1.32
N PRO A 121 -11.84 -10.40 -1.93
CA PRO A 121 -10.55 -11.08 -2.01
C PRO A 121 -9.50 -10.26 -2.77
N GLU A 122 -9.92 -9.46 -3.75
CA GLU A 122 -9.03 -8.59 -4.53
C GLU A 122 -8.53 -7.39 -3.71
N ARG A 123 -9.40 -6.78 -2.89
CA ARG A 123 -9.04 -5.60 -2.08
C ARG A 123 -8.18 -5.95 -0.87
N LEU A 124 -8.25 -7.19 -0.39
CA LEU A 124 -7.42 -7.69 0.71
C LEU A 124 -6.16 -8.39 0.26
N ALA A 125 -6.12 -8.99 -0.94
CA ALA A 125 -4.85 -9.33 -1.57
C ALA A 125 -3.98 -8.08 -1.74
N PHE A 126 -4.62 -6.95 -2.08
CA PHE A 126 -3.97 -5.63 -2.16
C PHE A 126 -3.54 -5.06 -0.80
N ALA A 127 -4.33 -5.23 0.28
CA ALA A 127 -3.97 -4.72 1.61
C ALA A 127 -3.05 -5.66 2.43
N ARG A 128 -3.09 -6.97 2.20
CA ARG A 128 -2.28 -7.99 2.90
C ARG A 128 -1.02 -8.42 2.14
N GLY A 129 -0.98 -8.25 0.82
CA GLY A 129 0.24 -8.41 0.02
C GLY A 129 1.38 -7.46 0.43
N TYR A 130 1.06 -6.42 1.20
CA TYR A 130 2.03 -5.47 1.76
C TYR A 130 2.62 -5.86 3.12
N LEU A 131 2.02 -6.80 3.88
CA LEU A 131 2.30 -6.88 5.32
C LEU A 131 2.89 -8.19 5.86
N GLU A 132 2.82 -9.34 5.19
CA GLU A 132 3.21 -10.59 5.88
C GLU A 132 4.27 -11.49 5.21
N GLU A 133 4.60 -11.40 3.92
CA GLU A 133 5.53 -12.42 3.36
C GLU A 133 6.24 -12.02 2.06
N VAL A 134 6.54 -10.74 1.90
CA VAL A 134 7.35 -10.29 0.76
C VAL A 134 8.74 -9.89 1.29
N PRO A 135 9.83 -10.55 0.86
CA PRO A 135 11.19 -10.05 1.10
C PRO A 135 11.23 -8.56 0.81
N LYS A 136 11.89 -7.75 1.65
CA LYS A 136 11.85 -6.29 1.50
C LYS A 136 12.20 -5.85 0.08
N GLU A 137 13.09 -6.57 -0.60
CA GLU A 137 13.42 -6.31 -2.01
C GLU A 137 12.21 -6.50 -2.94
N LEU A 138 11.48 -7.61 -2.80
CA LEU A 138 10.31 -7.92 -3.65
C LEU A 138 9.12 -7.00 -3.34
N ALA A 139 9.04 -6.45 -2.13
CA ALA A 139 7.98 -5.51 -1.74
C ALA A 139 8.21 -4.15 -2.41
N VAL A 140 9.47 -3.69 -2.42
CA VAL A 140 9.89 -2.50 -3.15
C VAL A 140 9.70 -2.69 -4.65
N GLU A 141 9.99 -3.88 -5.18
CA GLU A 141 9.77 -4.19 -6.60
C GLU A 141 8.29 -4.19 -6.97
N LEU A 142 7.42 -4.81 -6.18
CA LEU A 142 5.97 -4.82 -6.42
C LEU A 142 5.33 -3.45 -6.25
N GLU A 143 5.78 -2.66 -5.27
CA GLU A 143 5.36 -1.26 -5.11
C GLU A 143 5.82 -0.40 -6.30
N GLY A 144 7.04 -0.62 -6.78
CA GLY A 144 7.57 -0.04 -8.01
C GLY A 144 6.70 -0.38 -9.22
N GLN A 145 6.45 -1.67 -9.47
CA GLN A 145 5.59 -2.13 -10.57
C GLN A 145 4.17 -1.55 -10.49
N ARG A 146 3.62 -1.42 -9.28
CA ARG A 146 2.31 -0.80 -9.07
C ARG A 146 2.33 0.69 -9.37
N ALA A 147 3.34 1.41 -8.89
CA ALA A 147 3.51 2.84 -9.17
C ALA A 147 3.68 3.07 -10.67
N ASP A 148 4.47 2.24 -11.35
CA ASP A 148 4.68 2.29 -12.80
C ASP A 148 3.36 2.10 -13.56
N ARG A 149 2.51 1.15 -13.16
CA ARG A 149 1.17 0.96 -13.76
C ARG A 149 0.25 2.17 -13.56
N LEU A 150 0.27 2.79 -12.38
CA LEU A 150 -0.56 3.94 -12.05
C LEU A 150 -0.10 5.22 -12.76
N VAL A 151 1.21 5.32 -13.04
CA VAL A 151 1.82 6.46 -13.73
C VAL A 151 1.79 6.30 -15.25
N ALA A 152 1.72 5.08 -15.79
CA ALA A 152 1.67 4.81 -17.23
C ALA A 152 0.70 5.70 -18.04
N PRO A 153 -0.50 6.07 -17.55
CA PRO A 153 -1.37 7.03 -18.24
C PRO A 153 -0.75 8.40 -18.48
N PHE A 154 0.15 8.89 -17.62
CA PHE A 154 0.85 10.17 -17.79
C PHE A 154 1.83 10.15 -18.96
N LEU A 155 2.44 9.00 -19.25
CA LEU A 155 3.35 8.84 -20.38
C LEU A 155 2.62 8.86 -21.73
N ARG A 156 1.31 8.60 -21.72
CA ARG A 156 0.44 8.59 -22.91
C ARG A 156 -0.35 9.89 -23.08
N LEU A 157 -0.19 10.84 -22.17
CA LEU A 157 -0.89 12.12 -22.24
C LEU A 157 -0.37 12.95 -23.42
N PRO A 158 -1.25 13.66 -24.14
CA PRO A 158 -0.84 14.67 -25.10
C PRO A 158 0.06 15.73 -24.46
N ASP A 159 1.09 16.18 -25.19
CA ASP A 159 2.07 17.16 -24.69
C ASP A 159 1.47 18.54 -24.38
N ASP A 160 0.32 18.87 -24.97
CA ASP A 160 -0.45 20.09 -24.77
C ASP A 160 -1.38 20.03 -23.54
N THR A 161 -1.37 18.91 -22.79
CA THR A 161 -2.20 18.77 -21.58
C THR A 161 -1.96 19.93 -20.62
N GLY A 162 -3.05 20.59 -20.21
CA GLY A 162 -3.02 21.75 -19.33
C GLY A 162 -2.51 21.42 -17.92
N GLU A 163 -1.88 22.40 -17.27
CA GLU A 163 -1.31 22.23 -15.92
C GLU A 163 -2.36 21.83 -14.87
N VAL A 164 -3.54 22.46 -14.92
CA VAL A 164 -4.66 22.15 -14.02
C VAL A 164 -5.12 20.71 -14.13
N GLU A 165 -5.12 20.14 -15.35
CA GLU A 165 -5.45 18.74 -15.58
C GLU A 165 -4.39 17.82 -14.99
N LEU A 166 -3.10 18.12 -15.21
CA LEU A 166 -2.00 17.36 -14.63
C LEU A 166 -2.06 17.36 -13.10
N MET A 167 -2.25 18.53 -12.49
CA MET A 167 -2.39 18.65 -11.05
C MET A 167 -3.59 17.86 -10.51
N ARG A 168 -4.75 17.92 -11.18
CA ARG A 168 -5.94 17.16 -10.78
C ARG A 168 -5.65 15.66 -10.76
N ARG A 169 -4.94 15.14 -11.77
CA ARG A 169 -4.56 13.73 -11.85
C ARG A 169 -3.52 13.35 -10.80
N LEU A 170 -2.54 14.20 -10.54
CA LEU A 170 -1.55 13.98 -9.47
C LEU A 170 -2.23 13.91 -8.10
N VAL A 171 -3.16 14.83 -7.81
CA VAL A 171 -3.94 14.83 -6.57
C VAL A 171 -4.80 13.58 -6.44
N ALA A 172 -5.37 13.08 -7.55
CA ALA A 172 -6.13 11.83 -7.54
C ALA A 172 -5.28 10.59 -7.21
N LEU A 173 -3.96 10.63 -7.47
CA LEU A 173 -3.02 9.57 -7.12
C LEU A 173 -2.50 9.65 -5.68
N ALA A 174 -2.58 10.81 -5.02
CA ALA A 174 -2.06 11.02 -3.67
C ALA A 174 -2.57 10.02 -2.61
N PRO A 175 -3.84 9.55 -2.63
CA PRO A 175 -4.31 8.52 -1.69
C PRO A 175 -3.72 7.12 -1.95
N SER A 176 -3.13 6.90 -3.13
CA SER A 176 -2.72 5.57 -3.61
C SER A 176 -1.20 5.38 -3.63
N LEU A 177 -0.42 6.46 -3.68
CA LEU A 177 1.04 6.44 -3.80
C LEU A 177 1.66 7.50 -2.89
N THR A 178 2.83 7.20 -2.34
CA THR A 178 3.67 8.20 -1.68
C THR A 178 4.29 9.16 -2.71
N SER A 179 4.63 10.38 -2.30
CA SER A 179 5.32 11.35 -3.16
C SER A 179 6.60 10.78 -3.77
N ALA A 180 7.37 10.05 -2.95
CA ALA A 180 8.56 9.33 -3.36
C ALA A 180 8.29 8.29 -4.47
N ALA A 181 7.36 7.37 -4.23
CA ALA A 181 7.03 6.31 -5.20
C ALA A 181 6.49 6.87 -6.51
N LEU A 182 5.70 7.96 -6.44
CA LEU A 182 5.18 8.66 -7.62
C LEU A 182 6.30 9.30 -8.44
N LEU A 183 7.24 9.99 -7.80
CA LEU A 183 8.40 10.59 -8.47
C LEU A 183 9.31 9.53 -9.08
N ASP A 184 9.56 8.45 -8.36
CA ASP A 184 10.39 7.33 -8.84
C ASP A 184 9.78 6.63 -10.06
N ALA A 185 8.46 6.43 -10.07
CA ALA A 185 7.76 5.84 -11.21
C ALA A 185 7.67 6.79 -12.41
N LEU A 186 7.47 8.09 -12.18
CA LEU A 186 7.49 9.09 -13.26
C LEU A 186 8.85 9.15 -13.93
N ASP A 187 9.94 9.18 -13.16
CA ASP A 187 11.29 9.26 -13.68
C ASP A 187 11.66 8.02 -14.50
N ARG A 188 11.45 6.82 -13.95
CA ARG A 188 11.66 5.55 -14.69
C ARG A 188 10.82 5.50 -15.96
N GLY A 189 9.57 5.94 -15.89
CA GLY A 189 8.67 5.99 -17.04
C GLY A 189 9.14 6.96 -18.13
N ILE A 190 9.70 8.12 -17.74
CA ILE A 190 10.27 9.10 -18.66
C ILE A 190 11.55 8.57 -19.29
N GLU A 191 12.43 7.93 -18.52
CA GLU A 191 13.67 7.32 -19.02
C GLU A 191 13.40 6.19 -20.02
N ALA A 192 12.35 5.40 -19.80
CA ALA A 192 11.96 4.28 -20.65
C ALA A 192 11.11 4.67 -21.88
N ALA A 193 10.70 5.93 -22.00
CA ALA A 193 9.82 6.36 -23.09
C ALA A 193 10.60 6.57 -24.40
N ASP A 194 10.15 5.94 -25.49
CA ASP A 194 10.75 6.08 -26.84
C ASP A 194 10.46 7.44 -27.52
N GLY A 195 9.94 8.44 -26.80
CA GLY A 195 9.50 9.71 -27.37
C GLY A 195 9.45 10.86 -26.35
N PRO A 196 9.14 12.09 -26.82
CA PRO A 196 9.07 13.26 -25.95
C PRO A 196 7.87 13.16 -25.01
N ALA A 197 8.08 12.63 -23.80
CA ALA A 197 7.05 12.53 -22.77
C ALA A 197 6.86 13.88 -22.02
N ARG A 198 6.57 14.97 -22.75
CA ARG A 198 6.57 16.34 -22.19
C ARG A 198 5.55 16.49 -21.07
N ALA A 199 4.37 15.89 -21.22
CA ALA A 199 3.33 15.89 -20.18
C ALA A 199 3.81 15.22 -18.87
N ALA A 200 4.48 14.06 -18.97
CA ALA A 200 5.03 13.37 -17.82
C ALA A 200 6.17 14.15 -17.15
N ARG A 201 7.05 14.77 -17.95
CA ARG A 201 8.13 15.65 -17.45
C ARG A 201 7.57 16.85 -16.69
N ARG A 202 6.49 17.48 -17.20
CA ARG A 202 5.76 18.54 -16.48
C ARG A 202 5.15 18.03 -15.18
N ALA A 203 4.51 16.86 -15.21
CA ALA A 203 3.93 16.26 -14.00
C ALA A 203 4.99 15.99 -12.92
N LEU A 204 6.17 15.49 -13.31
CA LEU A 204 7.30 15.30 -12.40
C LEU A 204 7.77 16.62 -11.80
N ILE A 205 7.94 17.68 -12.62
CA ILE A 205 8.32 19.00 -12.13
C ILE A 205 7.30 19.54 -11.12
N LEU A 206 6.00 19.44 -11.43
CA LEU A 206 4.92 19.89 -10.53
C LEU A 206 4.94 19.13 -9.20
N GLN A 207 5.14 17.81 -9.24
CA GLN A 207 5.19 16.98 -8.03
C GLN A 207 6.45 17.25 -7.21
N ALA A 208 7.63 17.33 -7.86
CA ALA A 208 8.92 17.54 -7.21
C ALA A 208 9.02 18.91 -6.52
N THR A 209 8.28 19.90 -7.02
CA THR A 209 8.22 21.27 -6.50
C THR A 209 6.99 21.52 -5.61
N SER A 210 6.27 20.47 -5.21
CA SER A 210 5.12 20.61 -4.32
C SER A 210 5.55 20.68 -2.84
N VAL A 211 4.79 21.42 -2.03
CA VAL A 211 5.00 21.50 -0.58
C VAL A 211 4.91 20.11 0.07
N ALA A 212 3.98 19.26 -0.39
CA ALA A 212 3.82 17.90 0.11
C ALA A 212 5.08 17.04 -0.14
N THR A 213 5.73 17.18 -1.30
CA THR A 213 7.00 16.50 -1.57
C THR A 213 8.12 17.05 -0.70
N ALA A 214 8.24 18.38 -0.58
CA ALA A 214 9.27 18.99 0.27
C ALA A 214 9.15 18.57 1.74
N ASP A 215 7.92 18.40 2.25
CA ASP A 215 7.68 17.97 3.63
C ASP A 215 7.96 16.46 3.84
N THR A 216 7.82 15.62 2.80
CA THR A 216 7.91 14.14 2.92
C THR A 216 9.18 13.52 2.35
N CYS A 217 9.93 14.24 1.51
CA CYS A 217 11.08 13.74 0.76
C CYS A 217 12.36 14.55 1.03
N GLN A 218 12.52 15.07 2.25
CA GLN A 218 13.69 15.86 2.65
C GLN A 218 15.00 15.09 2.43
N GLY A 219 16.01 15.76 1.86
CA GLY A 219 17.33 15.19 1.60
C GLY A 219 17.42 14.31 0.34
N ARG A 220 16.32 14.15 -0.42
CA ARG A 220 16.31 13.41 -1.70
C ARG A 220 16.64 14.30 -2.90
N ALA A 221 16.78 15.61 -2.73
CA ALA A 221 17.05 16.55 -3.81
C ALA A 221 16.07 16.41 -5.02
N GLU A 222 14.77 16.21 -4.75
CA GLU A 222 13.76 16.06 -5.82
C GLU A 222 13.67 17.30 -6.75
N PRO A 223 13.84 18.55 -6.27
CA PRO A 223 14.02 19.72 -7.13
C PRO A 223 15.21 19.62 -8.12
N MET A 224 16.33 19.01 -7.71
CA MET A 224 17.46 18.73 -8.60
C MET A 224 17.10 17.69 -9.65
N ARG A 225 16.31 16.68 -9.28
CA ARG A 225 15.78 15.70 -10.24
C ARG A 225 14.89 16.38 -11.28
N ALA A 226 14.02 17.28 -10.86
CA ALA A 226 13.20 18.08 -11.77
C ALA A 226 14.03 18.92 -12.75
N LEU A 227 15.18 19.46 -12.32
CA LEU A 227 16.13 20.14 -13.20
C LEU A 227 16.72 19.21 -14.27
N ARG A 228 17.14 17.99 -13.89
CA ARG A 228 17.63 16.98 -14.85
C ARG A 228 16.55 16.62 -15.86
N VAL A 229 15.32 16.43 -15.39
CA VAL A 229 14.17 16.09 -16.23
C VAL A 229 13.75 17.26 -17.10
N ALA A 230 13.93 18.52 -16.70
CA ALA A 230 13.71 19.67 -17.58
C ALA A 230 14.74 19.72 -18.73
N ALA A 231 15.97 19.23 -18.48
CA ALA A 231 17.08 19.22 -19.42
C ALA A 231 17.24 20.57 -20.15
N ASP A 232 17.25 20.56 -21.48
CA ASP A 232 17.42 21.76 -22.31
C ASP A 232 16.08 22.35 -22.81
N ASP A 233 14.95 21.90 -22.25
CA ASP A 233 13.63 22.43 -22.64
C ASP A 233 13.34 23.75 -21.90
N ARG A 234 13.34 24.86 -22.65
CA ARG A 234 13.06 26.19 -22.09
C ARG A 234 11.71 26.30 -21.39
N GLY A 235 10.67 25.64 -21.91
CA GLY A 235 9.34 25.70 -21.30
C GLY A 235 9.32 24.99 -19.95
N LEU A 236 10.02 23.87 -19.83
CA LEU A 236 10.14 23.12 -18.58
C LEU A 236 11.04 23.85 -17.57
N LEU A 237 12.15 24.44 -18.02
CA LEU A 237 13.02 25.26 -17.16
C LEU A 237 12.31 26.50 -16.62
N HIS A 238 11.47 27.13 -17.45
CA HIS A 238 10.64 28.26 -17.01
C HIS A 238 9.62 27.82 -15.95
N LEU A 239 8.90 26.72 -16.18
CA LEU A 239 7.98 26.14 -15.20
C LEU A 239 8.71 25.81 -13.89
N LEU A 240 9.85 25.12 -13.97
CA LEU A 240 10.64 24.77 -12.79
C LEU A 240 11.04 26.01 -11.99
N THR A 241 11.52 27.07 -12.64
CA THR A 241 11.95 28.31 -11.96
C THR A 241 10.79 28.97 -11.23
N LEU A 242 9.61 29.07 -11.85
CA LEU A 242 8.41 29.62 -11.20
C LEU A 242 8.03 28.78 -9.97
N ARG A 243 8.01 27.46 -10.13
CA ARG A 243 7.63 26.54 -9.06
C ARG A 243 8.63 26.51 -7.91
N LEU A 244 9.93 26.65 -8.18
CA LEU A 244 10.96 26.74 -7.13
C LEU A 244 10.83 28.01 -6.31
N ARG A 245 10.53 29.14 -6.95
CA ARG A 245 10.27 30.39 -6.23
C ARG A 245 9.08 30.22 -5.28
N ASP A 246 7.96 29.73 -5.81
CA ASP A 246 6.75 29.51 -5.00
C ASP A 246 6.97 28.52 -3.85
N LEU A 247 7.82 27.49 -4.07
CA LEU A 247 8.19 26.52 -3.04
C LEU A 247 9.03 27.17 -1.94
N LEU A 248 10.08 27.90 -2.30
CA LEU A 248 11.00 28.52 -1.34
C LEU A 248 10.32 29.64 -0.52
N GLU A 249 9.35 30.35 -1.11
CA GLU A 249 8.51 31.30 -0.39
C GLU A 249 7.68 30.60 0.71
N GLN A 250 7.19 29.38 0.46
CA GLN A 250 6.36 28.62 1.41
C GLN A 250 7.16 27.72 2.37
N ARG A 251 8.35 27.29 1.96
CA ARG A 251 9.22 26.33 2.65
C ARG A 251 10.69 26.70 2.46
N PRO A 252 11.19 27.70 3.21
CA PRO A 252 12.60 28.10 3.13
C PRO A 252 13.57 26.95 3.44
N GLN A 253 13.18 26.00 4.30
CA GLN A 253 14.01 24.84 4.62
C GLN A 253 14.30 23.90 3.44
N ALA A 254 13.55 24.01 2.33
CA ALA A 254 13.79 23.21 1.13
C ALA A 254 15.00 23.70 0.30
N GLU A 255 15.61 24.84 0.66
CA GLU A 255 16.76 25.42 -0.06
C GLU A 255 17.92 24.43 -0.23
N GLY A 256 18.19 23.60 0.78
CA GLY A 256 19.27 22.59 0.72
C GLY A 256 19.06 21.50 -0.33
N ASP A 257 17.82 21.25 -0.75
CA ASP A 257 17.45 20.25 -1.77
C ASP A 257 17.29 20.88 -3.17
N CYS A 258 17.33 22.21 -3.26
CA CYS A 258 17.10 22.97 -4.48
C CYS A 258 18.37 23.14 -5.34
N PRO A 259 18.23 23.26 -6.68
CA PRO A 259 19.35 23.59 -7.54
C PRO A 259 19.94 24.94 -7.23
N SER A 260 21.28 25.02 -7.30
CA SER A 260 21.98 26.28 -7.10
C SER A 260 21.72 27.23 -8.28
N ILE A 261 21.85 28.54 -8.04
CA ILE A 261 21.75 29.54 -9.11
C ILE A 261 22.73 29.24 -10.28
N PRO A 262 24.00 28.84 -10.04
CA PRO A 262 24.88 28.35 -11.11
C PRO A 262 24.29 27.22 -11.95
N ASP A 263 23.66 26.22 -11.34
CA ASP A 263 23.08 25.07 -12.07
C ASP A 263 21.94 25.50 -12.98
N LEU A 264 21.05 26.37 -12.47
CA LEU A 264 19.95 26.94 -13.24
C LEU A 264 20.45 27.78 -14.42
N ARG A 265 21.50 28.60 -14.22
CA ARG A 265 22.11 29.39 -15.29
C ARG A 265 22.76 28.51 -16.36
N ALA A 266 23.44 27.44 -15.93
CA ALA A 266 24.07 26.48 -16.84
C ALA A 266 23.02 25.74 -17.68
N ALA A 267 21.88 25.37 -17.10
CA ALA A 267 20.79 24.77 -17.86
C ALA A 267 20.15 25.76 -18.87
N ALA A 268 19.92 27.01 -18.44
CA ALA A 268 19.34 28.03 -19.31
C ALA A 268 20.23 28.40 -20.50
N SER A 269 21.56 28.40 -20.32
CA SER A 269 22.51 28.69 -21.39
C SER A 269 22.53 27.58 -22.45
N ARG A 270 22.53 26.30 -22.04
CA ARG A 270 22.45 25.15 -22.97
C ARG A 270 21.18 25.17 -23.82
N ALA A 271 20.03 25.37 -23.18
CA ALA A 271 18.73 25.50 -23.85
C ALA A 271 18.72 26.63 -24.90
N THR A 272 19.42 27.73 -24.60
CA THR A 272 19.53 28.88 -25.50
C THR A 272 20.43 28.63 -26.71
N VAL A 273 21.51 27.87 -26.55
CA VAL A 273 22.43 27.54 -27.65
C VAL A 273 21.76 26.59 -28.65
N LEU A 274 21.04 25.56 -28.17
CA LEU A 274 20.36 24.59 -29.02
C LEU A 274 19.27 25.22 -29.89
N ASP A 275 18.49 26.16 -29.34
CA ASP A 275 17.48 26.91 -30.10
C ASP A 275 18.10 27.72 -31.26
N ARG A 276 19.28 28.33 -31.05
CA ARG A 276 19.97 29.05 -32.13
C ARG A 276 20.49 28.13 -33.23
N ILE A 277 20.97 26.94 -32.87
CA ILE A 277 21.46 25.94 -33.83
C ILE A 277 20.28 25.37 -34.65
N GLY A 278 19.15 25.08 -33.99
CA GLY A 278 17.93 24.60 -34.65
C GLY A 278 17.40 25.61 -35.68
N ARG A 279 17.30 26.89 -35.31
CA ARG A 279 16.84 27.94 -36.25
C ARG A 279 17.77 28.17 -37.44
N ARG A 280 19.08 27.94 -37.28
CA ARG A 280 20.05 28.05 -38.40
C ARG A 280 20.01 26.88 -39.38
N ARG A 281 19.45 25.72 -39.00
CA ARG A 281 19.30 24.56 -39.89
C ARG A 281 17.99 24.55 -40.67
N ALA A 282 17.01 25.33 -40.22
CA ALA A 282 15.69 25.44 -40.84
C ALA A 282 15.55 26.64 -41.81
N ALA A 283 16.60 27.47 -41.90
CA ALA A 283 16.73 28.59 -42.84
C ALA A 283 17.75 28.21 -43.92
#